data_AF-A0A9E0EZF6-F1
#
_entry.id   AF-A0A9E0EZF6-F1
#
_cell.length_a   1.000
_cell.length_b   1.000
_cell.length_c   1.000
_cell.angle_alpha   90.00
_cell.angle_beta   90.00
_cell.angle_gamma   90.00
#
_symmetry.space_group_name_H-M   'P 1'
#
loop_
_entity.id
_entity.type
_entity.pdbx_description
1 polymer ?
#
loop_
_entity_poly.entity_id
_entity_poly.type
_entity_poly.pdbx_seq_one_letter_code
_entity_poly.pdbx_strand_id
1 'polypeptide(L)'
;DQIPVIAANILSTEKLSPELERETRFKLAKANYRSKKYDDALIEFSKVAQNLKTIEGAESKYMKALIYFERGEYNRTENEVFSFAENNTPHQYWLAKSFILLADSYAAQNDFFQAKATLQSVLDGYSNTTDGIIDEATTKLNQLVKSEKERQSVKQD
;
A
#
# COMPACT_ATOMS: atom_id res chain seq x y z
N ASP A 1 -24.61 -0.09 1.07
CA ASP A 1 -23.68 1.06 1.02
C ASP A 1 -24.17 2.01 -0.08
N GLN A 2 -24.42 3.28 0.23
CA GLN A 2 -24.92 4.29 -0.73
C GLN A 2 -23.79 5.20 -1.26
N ILE A 3 -22.57 5.08 -0.71
CA ILE A 3 -21.43 5.94 -1.07
C ILE A 3 -21.17 5.95 -2.58
N PRO A 4 -21.22 4.82 -3.31
CA PRO A 4 -20.97 4.85 -4.75
C PRO A 4 -21.96 5.70 -5.55
N VAL A 5 -23.24 5.65 -5.20
CA VAL A 5 -24.31 6.42 -5.87
C VAL A 5 -24.16 7.91 -5.58
N ILE A 6 -23.91 8.27 -4.32
CA ILE A 6 -23.72 9.66 -3.89
C ILE A 6 -22.48 10.26 -4.57
N ALA A 7 -21.37 9.52 -4.58
CA ALA A 7 -20.13 9.97 -5.23
C ALA A 7 -20.32 10.16 -6.74
N ALA A 8 -21.00 9.25 -7.44
CA ALA A 8 -21.30 9.39 -8.86
C ALA A 8 -22.10 10.66 -9.16
N ASN A 9 -23.12 10.97 -8.35
CA ASN A 9 -23.90 12.20 -8.49
C ASN A 9 -23.03 13.45 -8.31
N ILE A 10 -22.20 13.49 -7.27
CA ILE A 10 -21.28 14.62 -7.03
C ILE A 10 -20.33 14.79 -8.22
N LEU A 11 -19.69 13.70 -8.67
CA LEU A 11 -18.71 13.70 -9.78
C LEU A 11 -19.31 14.06 -11.14
N SER A 12 -20.64 14.03 -11.30
CA SER A 12 -21.33 14.46 -12.51
C SER A 12 -21.58 15.98 -12.58
N THR A 13 -21.24 16.73 -11.53
CA THR A 13 -21.45 18.19 -11.46
C THR A 13 -20.32 18.93 -12.19
N GLU A 14 -20.65 19.82 -13.13
CA GLU A 14 -19.69 20.46 -14.07
C GLU A 14 -18.60 21.35 -13.42
N LYS A 15 -18.69 21.69 -12.14
CA LYS A 15 -17.77 22.63 -11.47
C LYS A 15 -17.36 22.19 -10.06
N LEU A 16 -16.77 21.01 -9.93
CA LEU A 16 -16.11 20.63 -8.68
C LEU A 16 -14.77 21.35 -8.53
N SER A 17 -14.44 21.75 -7.31
CA SER A 17 -13.05 22.13 -7.02
C SER A 17 -12.15 20.88 -7.11
N PRO A 18 -10.87 21.03 -7.48
CA PRO A 18 -9.94 19.89 -7.53
C PRO A 18 -9.84 19.12 -6.20
N GLU A 19 -10.00 19.83 -5.08
CA GLU A 19 -10.02 19.23 -3.75
C GLU A 19 -11.27 18.38 -3.50
N LEU A 20 -12.47 18.92 -3.76
CA LEU A 20 -13.72 18.19 -3.58
C LEU A 20 -13.80 16.98 -4.52
N GLU A 21 -13.31 17.11 -5.75
CA GLU A 21 -13.20 15.98 -6.67
C GLU A 21 -12.27 14.90 -6.10
N ARG A 22 -11.05 15.27 -5.66
CA ARG A 22 -10.08 14.33 -5.07
C ARG A 22 -10.66 13.58 -3.88
N GLU A 23 -11.25 14.29 -2.93
CA GLU A 23 -11.87 13.68 -1.75
C GLU A 23 -13.02 12.74 -2.11
N THR A 24 -13.88 13.14 -3.06
CA THR A 24 -15.03 12.35 -3.49
C THR A 24 -14.58 11.05 -4.14
N ARG A 25 -13.60 11.14 -5.07
CA ARG A 25 -13.01 9.95 -5.72
C ARG A 25 -12.33 9.04 -4.71
N PHE A 26 -11.60 9.61 -3.75
CA PHE A 26 -10.93 8.84 -2.72
C PHE A 26 -11.91 8.07 -1.83
N LYS A 27 -13.00 8.70 -1.39
CA LYS A 27 -14.08 8.05 -0.63
C LYS A 27 -14.76 6.95 -1.46
N LEU A 28 -15.01 7.21 -2.74
CA LEU A 28 -15.56 6.22 -3.68
C LEU A 28 -14.63 5.00 -3.83
N ALA A 29 -13.33 5.23 -4.03
CA ALA A 29 -12.35 4.17 -4.17
C ALA A 29 -12.29 3.27 -2.92
N LYS A 30 -12.31 3.87 -1.71
CA LYS A 30 -12.35 3.12 -0.44
C LYS A 30 -13.65 2.33 -0.27
N ALA A 31 -14.80 2.88 -0.69
CA ALA A 31 -16.07 2.16 -0.65
C ALA A 31 -16.08 0.96 -1.61
N ASN A 32 -15.54 1.13 -2.82
CA ASN A 32 -15.40 0.04 -3.79
C ASN A 32 -14.45 -1.05 -3.26
N TYR A 33 -13.31 -0.66 -2.68
CA TYR A 33 -12.38 -1.61 -2.05
C TYR A 33 -13.04 -2.41 -0.92
N ARG A 34 -13.76 -1.76 0.00
CA ARG A 34 -14.51 -2.44 1.08
C ARG A 34 -15.58 -3.39 0.55
N SER A 35 -16.14 -3.08 -0.63
CA SER A 35 -17.11 -3.92 -1.33
C SER A 35 -16.46 -4.99 -2.21
N LYS A 36 -15.13 -5.18 -2.14
CA LYS A 36 -14.32 -6.10 -2.98
C LYS A 36 -14.44 -5.85 -4.49
N LYS A 37 -14.90 -4.66 -4.89
CA LYS A 37 -14.95 -4.21 -6.28
C LYS A 37 -13.59 -3.63 -6.66
N TYR A 38 -12.59 -4.50 -6.75
CA TYR A 38 -11.20 -4.09 -6.89
C TYR A 38 -10.91 -3.33 -8.18
N ASP A 39 -11.52 -3.71 -9.30
CA ASP A 39 -11.33 -2.98 -10.57
C ASP A 39 -11.88 -1.55 -10.50
N ASP A 40 -13.08 -1.37 -9.95
CA ASP A 40 -13.68 -0.03 -9.73
C ASP A 40 -12.85 0.81 -8.73
N ALA A 41 -12.31 0.16 -7.69
CA ALA A 41 -11.44 0.83 -6.72
C ALA A 41 -10.13 1.29 -7.38
N LEU A 42 -9.50 0.43 -8.19
CA LEU A 42 -8.26 0.74 -8.91
C LEU A 42 -8.43 1.93 -9.87
N ILE A 43 -9.56 2.02 -10.56
CA ILE A 43 -9.86 3.16 -11.45
C ILE A 43 -9.83 4.47 -10.66
N GLU A 44 -10.55 4.54 -9.54
CA GLU A 44 -10.66 5.79 -8.78
C GLU A 44 -9.39 6.10 -7.99
N PHE A 45 -8.72 5.11 -7.38
CA PHE A 45 -7.41 5.32 -6.77
C PHE A 45 -6.37 5.79 -7.79
N SER A 46 -6.41 5.32 -9.04
CA SER A 46 -5.48 5.76 -10.09
C SER A 46 -5.63 7.24 -10.44
N LYS A 47 -6.85 7.78 -10.36
CA LYS A 47 -7.11 9.21 -10.56
C LYS A 47 -6.60 10.04 -9.38
N VAL A 48 -6.81 9.56 -8.15
CA VAL A 48 -6.37 10.26 -6.94
C VAL A 48 -4.85 10.22 -6.78
N ALA A 49 -4.21 9.10 -7.10
CA ALA A 49 -2.76 8.88 -7.00
C ALA A 49 -1.92 9.72 -7.99
N GLN A 50 -2.55 10.50 -8.88
CA GLN A 50 -1.82 11.44 -9.74
C GLN A 50 -1.16 12.58 -8.95
N ASN A 51 -1.66 12.90 -7.75
CA ASN A 51 -1.12 13.96 -6.91
C ASN A 51 -0.59 13.43 -5.57
N LEU A 52 0.64 12.89 -5.60
CA LEU A 52 1.32 12.34 -4.42
C LEU A 52 1.78 13.39 -3.40
N LYS A 53 1.54 14.69 -3.64
CA LYS A 53 1.74 15.75 -2.64
C LYS A 53 0.57 15.82 -1.66
N THR A 54 -0.57 15.22 -1.97
CA THR A 54 -1.73 15.11 -1.09
C THR A 54 -1.71 13.80 -0.32
N ILE A 55 -2.28 13.81 0.90
CA ILE A 55 -2.33 12.59 1.73
C ILE A 55 -3.20 11.51 1.07
N GLU A 56 -4.30 11.91 0.41
CA GLU A 56 -5.19 11.01 -0.30
C GLU A 56 -4.50 10.41 -1.52
N GLY A 57 -3.68 11.19 -2.23
CA GLY A 57 -2.87 10.68 -3.35
C GLY A 57 -1.86 9.64 -2.90
N ALA A 58 -1.15 9.91 -1.80
CA ALA A 58 -0.20 8.99 -1.20
C ALA A 58 -0.87 7.70 -0.69
N GLU A 59 -1.98 7.81 0.04
CA GLU A 59 -2.75 6.65 0.49
C GLU A 59 -3.28 5.85 -0.71
N SER A 60 -3.79 6.52 -1.74
CA SER A 60 -4.29 5.87 -2.95
C SER A 60 -3.21 5.06 -3.67
N LYS A 61 -1.98 5.56 -3.69
CA LYS A 61 -0.83 4.86 -4.27
C LYS A 61 -0.53 3.55 -3.51
N TYR A 62 -0.52 3.60 -2.19
CA TYR A 62 -0.43 2.41 -1.33
C TYR A 62 -1.61 1.44 -1.55
N MET A 63 -2.85 1.95 -1.59
CA MET A 63 -4.05 1.12 -1.77
C MET A 63 -4.06 0.37 -3.10
N LYS A 64 -3.51 0.96 -4.17
CA LYS A 64 -3.32 0.25 -5.45
C LYS A 64 -2.36 -0.93 -5.30
N ALA A 65 -1.22 -0.73 -4.66
CA ALA A 65 -0.26 -1.80 -4.39
C ALA A 65 -0.91 -2.90 -3.54
N LEU A 66 -1.67 -2.53 -2.50
CA LEU A 66 -2.40 -3.47 -1.65
C LEU A 66 -3.39 -4.32 -2.44
N ILE A 67 -4.18 -3.71 -3.33
CA ILE A 67 -5.13 -4.45 -4.18
C ILE A 67 -4.39 -5.45 -5.08
N TYR A 68 -3.27 -5.07 -5.68
CA TYR A 68 -2.48 -6.01 -6.49
C TYR A 68 -1.94 -7.16 -5.64
N PHE A 69 -1.45 -6.86 -4.44
CA PHE A 69 -0.97 -7.89 -3.51
C PHE A 69 -2.08 -8.87 -3.12
N GLU A 70 -3.26 -8.37 -2.76
CA GLU A 70 -4.42 -9.19 -2.41
C GLU A 70 -4.91 -10.09 -3.57
N ARG A 71 -4.62 -9.69 -4.81
CA ARG A 71 -4.91 -10.48 -6.03
C ARG A 71 -3.78 -11.45 -6.41
N GLY A 72 -2.69 -11.50 -5.65
CA GLY A 72 -1.50 -12.28 -5.98
C GLY A 72 -0.69 -11.71 -7.15
N GLU A 73 -0.96 -10.47 -7.55
CA GLU A 73 -0.29 -9.77 -8.65
C GLU A 73 1.01 -9.10 -8.12
N TYR A 74 1.94 -9.92 -7.62
CA TYR A 74 3.14 -9.44 -6.92
C TYR A 74 4.02 -8.51 -7.76
N ASN A 75 4.26 -8.83 -9.04
CA ASN A 75 4.98 -7.94 -9.96
C ASN A 75 4.33 -6.54 -10.08
N ARG A 76 3.00 -6.45 -10.04
CA ARG A 76 2.30 -5.15 -10.09
C ARG A 76 2.37 -4.41 -8.76
N THR A 77 2.39 -5.15 -7.65
CA THR A 77 2.65 -4.60 -6.32
C THR A 77 4.02 -3.93 -6.30
N GLU A 78 5.07 -4.65 -6.71
CA GLU A 78 6.46 -4.15 -6.76
C GLU A 78 6.58 -2.89 -7.62
N ASN A 79 6.06 -2.93 -8.85
CA ASN A 79 6.06 -1.79 -9.76
C ASN A 79 5.35 -0.55 -9.17
N GLU A 80 4.24 -0.75 -8.47
CA GLU A 80 3.50 0.36 -7.86
C GLU A 80 4.28 0.99 -6.69
N VAL A 81 4.95 0.16 -5.87
CA VAL A 81 5.79 0.62 -4.76
C VAL A 81 7.02 1.37 -5.27
N PHE A 82 7.74 0.85 -6.27
CA PHE A 82 8.90 1.54 -6.84
C PHE A 82 8.51 2.86 -7.50
N SER A 83 7.41 2.85 -8.27
CA SER A 83 6.85 4.09 -8.83
C SER A 83 6.50 5.10 -7.74
N PHE A 84 6.04 4.67 -6.56
CA PHE A 84 5.79 5.59 -5.45
C PHE A 84 7.10 6.21 -4.93
N ALA A 85 8.14 5.39 -4.73
CA ALA A 85 9.43 5.84 -4.22
C ALA A 85 10.12 6.86 -5.14
N GLU A 86 9.97 6.73 -6.46
CA GLU A 86 10.58 7.64 -7.46
C GLU A 86 9.96 9.05 -7.47
N ASN A 87 8.75 9.22 -6.94
CA ASN A 87 7.97 10.46 -7.10
C ASN A 87 8.05 11.43 -5.90
N ASN A 88 9.04 11.28 -5.02
CA ASN A 88 9.39 12.24 -3.95
C ASN A 88 8.19 12.75 -3.12
N THR A 89 7.35 11.84 -2.63
CA THR A 89 6.22 12.22 -1.77
C THR A 89 6.69 12.77 -0.41
N PRO A 90 6.02 13.79 0.16
CA PRO A 90 6.26 14.19 1.55
C PRO A 90 5.61 13.22 2.55
N HIS A 91 4.73 12.31 2.10
CA HIS A 91 3.94 11.43 2.95
C HIS A 91 4.67 10.14 3.29
N GLN A 92 5.72 10.27 4.11
CA GLN A 92 6.64 9.19 4.46
C GLN A 92 5.95 7.97 5.08
N TYR A 93 4.87 8.16 5.85
CA TYR A 93 4.07 7.07 6.40
C TYR A 93 3.57 6.09 5.33
N TRP A 94 2.95 6.61 4.27
CA TRP A 94 2.40 5.78 3.18
C TRP A 94 3.50 5.15 2.34
N LEU A 95 4.63 5.84 2.18
CA LEU A 95 5.80 5.27 1.51
C LEU A 95 6.37 4.09 2.32
N ALA A 96 6.54 4.24 3.63
CA ALA A 96 7.01 3.16 4.50
C ALA A 96 6.03 1.98 4.54
N LYS A 97 4.71 2.23 4.63
CA LYS A 97 3.68 1.18 4.49
C LYS A 97 3.81 0.41 3.17
N SER A 98 4.16 1.11 2.09
CA SER A 98 4.34 0.50 0.77
C SER A 98 5.58 -0.40 0.72
N PHE A 99 6.68 -0.02 1.38
CA PHE A 99 7.86 -0.89 1.51
C PHE A 99 7.61 -2.10 2.43
N ILE A 100 6.82 -1.94 3.50
CA ILE A 100 6.41 -3.08 4.33
C ILE A 100 5.58 -4.07 3.49
N LEU A 101 4.66 -3.57 2.66
CA LEU A 101 3.89 -4.40 1.73
C LEU A 101 4.78 -5.07 0.67
N LEU A 102 5.82 -4.38 0.19
CA LEU A 102 6.82 -4.95 -0.71
C LEU A 102 7.53 -6.16 -0.07
N ALA A 103 7.88 -6.07 1.22
CA ALA A 103 8.44 -7.20 1.94
C ALA A 103 7.47 -8.38 2.03
N ASP A 104 6.17 -8.12 2.26
CA ASP A 104 5.14 -9.16 2.22
C ASP A 104 5.04 -9.81 0.84
N SER A 105 5.15 -9.02 -0.23
CA SER A 105 5.17 -9.49 -1.63
C SER A 105 6.37 -10.41 -1.91
N TYR A 106 7.56 -10.06 -1.44
CA TYR A 106 8.73 -10.93 -1.56
C TYR A 106 8.58 -12.23 -0.75
N ALA A 107 8.07 -12.13 0.48
CA ALA A 107 7.83 -13.31 1.32
C ALA A 107 6.80 -14.27 0.69
N ALA A 108 5.75 -13.74 0.07
CA ALA A 108 4.74 -14.52 -0.65
C ALA A 108 5.32 -15.25 -1.88
N GLN A 109 6.40 -14.72 -2.46
CA GLN A 109 7.17 -15.35 -3.54
C GLN A 109 8.30 -16.26 -3.04
N ASN A 110 8.39 -16.50 -1.72
CA ASN A 110 9.48 -17.22 -1.06
C ASN A 110 10.87 -16.55 -1.16
N ASP A 111 10.94 -15.27 -1.54
CA ASP A 111 12.17 -14.48 -1.49
C ASP A 111 12.35 -13.84 -0.10
N PHE A 112 12.68 -14.69 0.87
CA PHE A 112 12.86 -14.24 2.26
C PHE A 112 14.10 -13.35 2.44
N PHE A 113 15.07 -13.41 1.53
CA PHE A 113 16.25 -12.56 1.57
C PHE A 113 15.85 -11.11 1.26
N GLN A 114 15.14 -10.89 0.16
CA GLN A 114 14.64 -9.56 -0.21
C GLN A 114 13.61 -9.04 0.79
N ALA A 115 12.72 -9.90 1.30
CA ALA A 115 11.75 -9.52 2.33
C ALA A 115 12.43 -8.96 3.59
N LYS A 116 13.43 -9.67 4.12
CA LYS A 116 14.20 -9.22 5.30
C LYS A 116 14.97 -7.93 5.01
N ALA A 117 15.65 -7.85 3.88
CA ALA A 117 16.41 -6.65 3.49
C ALA A 117 15.52 -5.41 3.37
N THR A 118 14.32 -5.57 2.80
CA THR A 118 13.33 -4.49 2.65
C THR A 118 12.81 -4.01 4.01
N LEU A 119 12.49 -4.91 4.94
CA LEU A 119 12.07 -4.53 6.29
C LEU A 119 13.20 -3.83 7.05
N GLN A 120 14.44 -4.32 6.91
CA GLN A 120 15.59 -3.68 7.52
C GLN A 120 15.81 -2.26 6.99
N SER A 121 15.66 -2.03 5.68
CA SER A 121 15.79 -0.67 5.12
C SER A 121 14.72 0.29 5.64
N VAL A 122 13.51 -0.20 5.92
CA VAL A 122 12.48 0.61 6.58
C VAL A 122 12.90 0.98 8.00
N LEU A 123 13.41 0.03 8.78
CA LEU A 123 13.86 0.28 10.15
C LEU A 123 15.06 1.22 10.22
N ASP A 124 15.97 1.14 9.26
CA ASP A 124 17.16 1.99 9.19
C ASP A 124 16.82 3.41 8.73
N GLY A 125 15.80 3.57 7.88
CA GLY A 125 15.45 4.84 7.23
C GLY A 125 14.27 5.60 7.84
N TYR A 126 13.43 4.95 8.65
CA TYR A 126 12.22 5.56 9.21
C TYR A 126 12.38 5.93 10.69
N SER A 127 12.17 7.20 11.02
CA SER A 127 12.48 7.75 12.35
C SER A 127 11.25 8.01 13.24
N ASN A 128 10.04 8.00 12.70
CA ASN A 128 8.84 8.21 13.51
C ASN A 128 8.53 6.92 14.29
N THR A 129 8.58 7.02 15.62
CA THR A 129 8.36 5.91 16.56
C THR A 129 6.93 5.83 17.08
N THR A 130 6.04 6.74 16.67
CA THR A 130 4.69 6.89 17.27
C THR A 130 3.54 6.47 16.36
N ASP A 131 3.79 6.21 15.07
CA ASP A 131 2.75 5.88 14.08
C ASP A 131 2.65 4.39 13.75
N GLY A 132 3.44 3.55 14.44
CA GLY A 132 3.41 2.09 14.35
C GLY A 132 4.19 1.47 13.19
N ILE A 133 4.82 2.27 12.31
CA ILE A 133 5.61 1.73 11.18
C ILE A 133 6.78 0.86 11.66
N ILE A 134 7.53 1.35 12.66
CA ILE A 134 8.68 0.64 13.22
C ILE A 134 8.23 -0.66 13.90
N ASP A 135 7.11 -0.63 14.62
CA ASP A 135 6.56 -1.81 15.31
C ASP A 135 6.10 -2.88 14.31
N GLU A 136 5.41 -2.48 13.24
CA GLU A 136 4.95 -3.37 12.18
C GLU A 136 6.13 -4.01 11.45
N ALA A 137 7.12 -3.21 11.03
CA ALA A 137 8.31 -3.71 10.35
C ALA A 137 9.13 -4.67 11.24
N THR A 138 9.33 -4.31 12.51
CA THR A 138 10.03 -5.14 13.50
C THR A 138 9.31 -6.47 13.73
N THR A 139 7.99 -6.43 13.89
CA THR A 139 7.17 -7.63 14.11
C THR A 139 7.30 -8.59 12.92
N LYS A 140 7.15 -8.10 11.70
CA LYS A 140 7.26 -8.90 10.48
C LYS A 140 8.68 -9.47 10.30
N LEU A 141 9.71 -8.67 10.56
CA LEU A 141 11.10 -9.12 10.45
C LEU A 141 11.39 -10.28 11.42
N ASN A 142 10.94 -10.14 12.67
CA ASN A 142 11.07 -11.19 13.67
C ASN A 142 10.33 -12.47 13.28
N GLN A 143 9.13 -12.35 12.70
CA GLN A 143 8.36 -13.50 12.20
C GLN A 143 9.10 -14.23 11.07
N LEU A 144 9.72 -13.51 10.12
CA LEU A 144 10.51 -14.10 9.05
C LEU A 144 11.74 -14.84 9.58
N VAL A 145 12.49 -14.21 10.49
CA VAL A 145 13.67 -14.83 11.12
C VAL A 145 13.31 -16.08 11.91
N LYS A 146 12.19 -16.04 12.65
CA LYS A 146 11.69 -17.21 13.39
C LYS A 146 11.31 -18.35 12.45
N SER A 147 10.53 -18.06 11.40
CA SER A 147 10.08 -19.05 10.43
C SER A 147 11.26 -19.71 9.68
N GLU A 148 12.32 -18.96 9.40
CA GLU A 148 13.55 -19.49 8.79
C GLU A 148 14.28 -20.47 9.71
N LYS A 149 14.42 -20.15 11.00
CA LYS A 149 15.05 -21.02 12.00
C LYS A 149 14.30 -22.34 12.16
N GLU A 150 12.97 -22.29 12.24
CA GLU A 150 12.12 -23.49 12.34
C GLU A 150 12.24 -24.40 11.11
N ARG A 151 12.35 -23.82 9.91
CA ARG A 151 12.57 -24.59 8.67
C ARG A 151 13.97 -25.23 8.60
N GLN A 152 14.96 -24.64 9.25
CA GLN A 152 16.32 -25.19 9.31
C GLN A 152 16.41 -26.35 10.31
N SER A 153 15.74 -26.26 11.47
CA SER A 153 15.72 -27.36 12.45
C SER A 153 15.02 -28.61 11.92
N VAL A 154 13.90 -28.46 11.21
CA VAL A 154 13.15 -29.61 10.64
C VAL A 154 13.92 -30.36 9.54
N LYS A 155 14.91 -29.73 8.89
CA LYS A 155 15.73 -30.38 7.85
C LYS A 155 16.93 -31.14 8.42
N GLN A 156 17.25 -30.97 9.70
CA GLN A 156 18.39 -31.62 10.36
C GLN A 156 18.00 -32.86 11.16
N ASP A 157 16.69 -33.10 11.36
CA ASP A 157 16.11 -34.30 11.95
C ASP A 157 15.67 -35.31 10.86
#